data_AF-A0A0D6JMB5-F1
#
_entry.id   AF-A0A0D6JMB5-F1
#
_cell.length_a   1.000
_cell.length_b   1.000
_cell.length_c   1.000
_cell.angle_alpha   90.00
_cell.angle_beta   90.00
_cell.angle_gamma   90.00
#
_symmetry.space_group_name_H-M   'P 1'
#
loop_
_entity.id
_entity.type
_entity.pdbx_description
1 polymer ?
#
loop_
_entity_poly.entity_id
_entity_poly.type
_entity_poly.pdbx_seq_one_letter_code
_entity_poly.pdbx_strand_id
1 'polypeptide(L)'
;MHTPAWAVVFVCLLLTSGLTGLVTATPPRPGTEDNGLTENETATLWSGDSDAYMNETTYRQRYGESRTPIQQLANGTDITFTRPPATAATWTRNDFRDLNAGNSQTSLYPDHASLTSGRFIDDAHATFFAVHPSTRGHLEAGETPLYVAPEGSVRGFVDYRVRIPNTSQYSSSSVRWSLVNDEISEVRLKSDDDVIVRSGGSHTPVLAYQLDETWSTTLTLEADIDVRLKKTTTTTIGNRTQTDVTYRTETITVADSLDVEVYNLHASAYDAAYPNGDTGVAIFQSRPWQGYTLTEDGESRVRGVWRFYTARDPRWDRLTQATATAETEIHSEALPVYVHAYPSRIGPRAEPIRDGPIILDSWGRKRPSPQTTIPDTVAVEVVDRVYTPTYGLAVRTDNLDRDALRVSGIVHGVDATPITSTVGTPRELRESQLTAEVVSQTTDQATIHIELRDTETGSPIDLTADDRHGSLNGESGGGYLTVADQRVRTNESGVAVVTIDQPGIYTARYHPGTWLVANPAYVSDTATVRWHPLGTLDGWVGLLIEVGWQFIPFIVVFYAGRQILQFFGPRDDSERYP
;
A
#
# COMPACT_ATOMS: atom_id res chain seq x y z
N MET A 1 39.60 -75.30 -8.60
CA MET A 1 40.97 -75.33 -8.04
C MET A 1 41.69 -74.06 -8.48
N HIS A 2 42.20 -73.32 -7.49
CA HIS A 2 43.13 -72.18 -7.54
C HIS A 2 42.70 -70.86 -8.25
N THR A 3 42.27 -69.92 -7.40
CA THR A 3 42.42 -68.44 -7.44
C THR A 3 43.91 -68.01 -7.38
N PRO A 4 44.30 -66.71 -7.31
CA PRO A 4 43.78 -65.43 -7.87
C PRO A 4 44.93 -64.54 -8.50
N ALA A 5 44.63 -63.35 -9.04
CA ALA A 5 45.29 -62.06 -8.67
C ALA A 5 44.95 -60.87 -9.62
N TRP A 6 44.18 -59.90 -9.12
CA TRP A 6 44.51 -58.46 -8.94
C TRP A 6 43.98 -57.51 -10.03
N ALA A 7 42.96 -56.71 -9.69
CA ALA A 7 43.06 -55.25 -9.56
C ALA A 7 41.66 -54.63 -9.32
N VAL A 8 41.54 -53.96 -8.18
CA VAL A 8 40.46 -53.06 -7.75
C VAL A 8 40.61 -51.73 -8.48
N VAL A 9 39.51 -51.07 -8.90
CA VAL A 9 39.20 -49.64 -8.63
C VAL A 9 37.74 -49.33 -8.99
N PHE A 10 37.03 -48.79 -7.99
CA PHE A 10 35.73 -48.13 -8.01
C PHE A 10 35.72 -46.85 -8.88
N VAL A 11 34.65 -46.57 -9.62
CA VAL A 11 34.12 -45.20 -9.74
C VAL A 11 32.59 -45.24 -9.75
N CYS A 12 32.01 -44.78 -8.63
CA CYS A 12 30.62 -44.36 -8.54
C CYS A 12 30.44 -43.12 -9.42
N LEU A 13 29.58 -43.20 -10.43
CA LEU A 13 29.17 -42.05 -11.21
C LEU A 13 28.02 -41.36 -10.48
N LEU A 14 28.38 -40.45 -9.57
CA LEU A 14 27.46 -39.52 -8.92
C LEU A 14 27.00 -38.50 -9.96
N LEU A 15 25.72 -38.60 -10.32
CA LEU A 15 24.93 -37.52 -10.89
C LEU A 15 24.89 -36.36 -9.89
N THR A 16 25.83 -35.41 -10.00
CA THR A 16 25.71 -34.11 -9.36
C THR A 16 24.90 -33.20 -10.28
N SER A 17 23.58 -33.32 -10.22
CA SER A 17 22.68 -32.21 -10.53
C SER A 17 22.92 -31.13 -9.49
N GLY A 18 23.80 -30.17 -9.84
CA GLY A 18 24.05 -29.00 -9.02
C GLY A 18 22.78 -28.17 -8.93
N LEU A 19 22.18 -28.14 -7.74
CA LEU A 19 21.37 -27.02 -7.31
C LEU A 19 22.29 -25.81 -7.29
N THR A 20 22.27 -25.01 -8.36
CA THR A 20 22.87 -23.67 -8.36
C THR A 20 22.07 -22.84 -7.38
N GLY A 21 22.56 -22.71 -6.15
CA GLY A 21 22.07 -21.68 -5.24
C GLY A 21 22.24 -20.33 -5.94
N LEU A 22 21.15 -19.57 -6.04
CA LEU A 22 21.16 -18.19 -6.52
C LEU A 22 22.05 -17.39 -5.58
N VAL A 23 23.32 -17.19 -5.94
CA VAL A 23 24.17 -16.19 -5.28
C VAL A 23 23.77 -14.85 -5.86
N THR A 24 22.78 -14.20 -5.25
CA THR A 24 22.38 -12.83 -5.58
C THR A 24 23.57 -11.89 -5.40
N ALA A 25 23.66 -10.82 -6.20
CA ALA A 25 24.68 -9.81 -5.98
C ALA A 25 24.48 -9.21 -4.58
N THR A 26 25.55 -9.13 -3.79
CA THR A 26 25.50 -8.45 -2.49
C THR A 26 25.43 -6.95 -2.75
N PRO A 27 24.43 -6.22 -2.22
CA PRO A 27 24.37 -4.79 -2.38
C PRO A 27 25.67 -4.10 -1.95
N PRO A 28 26.05 -3.00 -2.61
CA PRO A 28 27.20 -2.23 -2.19
C PRO A 28 27.01 -1.69 -0.79
N ARG A 29 28.13 -1.50 -0.09
CA ARG A 29 28.08 -0.99 1.28
C ARG A 29 27.64 0.48 1.28
N PRO A 30 26.88 0.91 2.30
CA PRO A 30 26.54 2.32 2.45
C PRO A 30 27.78 3.21 2.41
N GLY A 31 27.75 4.26 1.59
CA GLY A 31 28.86 5.22 1.48
C GLY A 31 30.05 4.78 0.62
N THR A 32 30.02 3.59 0.00
CA THR A 32 31.13 3.14 -0.87
C THR A 32 30.95 3.50 -2.34
N GLU A 33 29.76 3.91 -2.75
CA GLU A 33 29.42 4.27 -4.14
C GLU A 33 29.12 5.76 -4.28
N ASP A 34 29.50 6.35 -5.41
CA ASP A 34 29.15 7.74 -5.77
C ASP A 34 27.76 7.81 -6.41
N ASN A 35 26.76 7.40 -5.61
CA ASN A 35 25.36 7.27 -6.05
C ASN A 35 24.50 8.52 -5.72
N GLY A 36 25.11 9.58 -5.18
CA GLY A 36 24.43 10.83 -4.81
C GLY A 36 23.48 10.75 -3.61
N LEU A 37 23.47 9.65 -2.87
CA LEU A 37 22.76 9.48 -1.60
C LEU A 37 23.72 9.55 -0.42
N THR A 38 23.18 9.92 0.74
CA THR A 38 23.90 9.76 2.00
C THR A 38 24.06 8.28 2.37
N GLU A 39 24.98 7.98 3.28
CA GLU A 39 25.14 6.60 3.78
C GLU A 39 23.85 6.08 4.43
N ASN A 40 23.10 6.94 5.12
CA ASN A 40 21.84 6.55 5.74
C ASN A 40 20.77 6.23 4.70
N GLU A 41 20.65 7.03 3.63
CA GLU A 41 19.70 6.77 2.54
C GLU A 41 20.07 5.49 1.79
N THR A 42 21.36 5.27 1.51
CA THR A 42 21.84 4.05 0.85
C THR A 42 21.49 2.80 1.64
N ALA A 43 21.60 2.86 2.98
CA ALA A 43 21.25 1.74 3.85
C ALA A 43 19.76 1.34 3.76
N THR A 44 18.87 2.22 3.30
CA THR A 44 17.42 1.95 3.25
C THR A 44 16.94 1.34 1.93
N LEU A 45 17.82 1.12 0.95
CA LEU A 45 17.44 0.79 -0.43
C LEU A 45 17.09 -0.68 -0.67
N TRP A 46 17.62 -1.59 0.14
CA TRP A 46 17.91 -2.95 -0.31
C TRP A 46 16.93 -4.00 0.19
N SER A 47 15.62 -3.71 0.17
CA SER A 47 14.70 -4.73 0.65
C SER A 47 14.67 -6.00 -0.20
N GLY A 48 14.51 -7.12 0.48
CA GLY A 48 14.55 -8.44 -0.15
C GLY A 48 15.96 -9.01 -0.33
N ASP A 49 17.00 -8.33 0.16
CA ASP A 49 18.34 -8.89 0.29
C ASP A 49 18.44 -9.85 1.50
N SER A 50 19.64 -10.39 1.75
CA SER A 50 19.83 -11.29 2.88
C SER A 50 20.08 -10.47 4.15
N ASP A 51 19.12 -10.45 5.07
CA ASP A 51 19.22 -9.89 6.43
C ASP A 51 20.18 -10.71 7.33
N ALA A 52 21.48 -10.69 7.01
CA ALA A 52 22.52 -11.29 7.82
C ALA A 52 22.91 -10.32 8.95
N TYR A 53 22.10 -10.27 10.01
CA TYR A 53 22.33 -9.39 11.15
C TYR A 53 23.75 -9.57 11.72
N MET A 54 24.49 -8.48 11.74
CA MET A 54 25.82 -8.37 12.32
C MET A 54 25.76 -7.38 13.48
N ASN A 55 26.18 -7.81 14.67
CA ASN A 55 26.28 -6.89 15.80
C ASN A 55 27.41 -5.86 15.59
N GLU A 56 27.35 -4.75 16.32
CA GLU A 56 28.24 -3.63 16.12
C GLU A 56 29.72 -3.93 16.44
N THR A 57 29.97 -4.83 17.40
CA THR A 57 31.34 -5.22 17.74
C THR A 57 31.99 -5.99 16.60
N THR A 58 31.26 -6.94 16.00
CA THR A 58 31.72 -7.70 14.83
C THR A 58 31.88 -6.80 13.61
N TYR A 59 30.96 -5.86 13.39
CA TYR A 59 31.05 -4.89 12.29
C TYR A 59 32.32 -4.05 12.41
N ARG A 60 32.56 -3.44 13.57
CA ARG A 60 33.77 -2.63 13.82
C ARG A 60 35.05 -3.44 13.68
N GLN A 61 35.08 -4.69 14.13
CA GLN A 61 36.23 -5.58 13.95
C GLN A 61 36.51 -5.89 12.48
N ARG A 62 35.47 -6.04 11.66
CA ARG A 62 35.58 -6.39 10.24
C ARG A 62 35.94 -5.19 9.37
N TYR A 63 35.31 -4.04 9.59
CA TYR A 63 35.38 -2.88 8.69
C TYR A 63 36.15 -1.69 9.26
N GLY A 64 36.48 -1.69 10.56
CA GLY A 64 37.24 -0.61 11.20
C GLY A 64 36.44 0.67 11.45
N GLU A 65 35.13 0.67 11.19
CA GLU A 65 34.23 1.82 11.33
C GLU A 65 33.00 1.45 12.17
N SER A 66 32.17 2.44 12.53
CA SER A 66 30.93 2.22 13.29
C SER A 66 29.72 2.62 12.47
N ARG A 67 28.61 1.90 12.64
CA ARG A 67 27.35 2.18 11.93
C ARG A 67 26.48 3.17 12.67
N THR A 68 25.73 3.97 11.90
CA THR A 68 24.61 4.75 12.41
C THR A 68 23.47 3.83 12.89
N PRO A 69 22.54 4.31 13.73
CA PRO A 69 21.41 3.51 14.19
C PRO A 69 20.55 2.96 13.04
N ILE A 70 20.36 3.74 11.98
CA ILE A 70 19.56 3.29 10.81
C ILE A 70 20.29 2.22 10.01
N GLN A 71 21.61 2.31 9.86
CA GLN A 71 22.43 1.26 9.22
C GLN A 71 22.42 -0.05 10.03
N GLN A 72 22.36 0.03 11.37
CA GLN A 72 22.22 -1.16 12.22
C GLN A 72 20.83 -1.79 12.08
N LEU A 73 19.78 -0.98 11.99
CA LEU A 73 18.41 -1.47 11.78
C LEU A 73 18.28 -2.14 10.40
N ALA A 74 18.71 -1.44 9.35
CA ALA A 74 18.62 -1.91 7.97
C ALA A 74 19.46 -3.17 7.67
N ASN A 75 20.40 -3.53 8.56
CA ASN A 75 21.15 -4.78 8.45
C ASN A 75 20.41 -6.00 9.03
N GLY A 76 19.37 -5.78 9.81
CA GLY A 76 18.59 -6.86 10.43
C GLY A 76 17.14 -6.93 9.99
N THR A 77 16.64 -5.95 9.25
CA THR A 77 15.27 -5.90 8.75
C THR A 77 15.13 -4.84 7.67
N ASP A 78 14.09 -4.98 6.86
CA ASP A 78 13.68 -3.99 5.88
C ASP A 78 13.17 -2.67 6.45
N ILE A 79 13.52 -1.58 5.75
CA ILE A 79 13.08 -0.23 6.09
C ILE A 79 11.85 0.15 5.29
N THR A 80 10.84 0.67 6.00
CA THR A 80 9.58 1.10 5.38
C THR A 80 9.37 2.60 5.52
N PHE A 81 8.81 3.19 4.48
CA PHE A 81 8.56 4.63 4.38
C PHE A 81 7.05 4.93 4.47
N THR A 82 6.75 6.14 4.92
CA THR A 82 5.38 6.66 5.00
C THR A 82 4.95 7.44 3.75
N ARG A 83 5.91 7.72 2.85
CA ARG A 83 5.75 8.38 1.54
C ARG A 83 6.67 7.68 0.54
N PRO A 84 6.36 7.69 -0.77
CA PRO A 84 7.25 7.11 -1.78
C PRO A 84 8.58 7.88 -1.80
N PRO A 85 9.72 7.24 -1.46
CA PRO A 85 11.00 7.92 -1.38
C PRO A 85 11.58 8.19 -2.78
N ALA A 86 12.34 9.27 -2.91
CA ALA A 86 13.09 9.59 -4.13
C ALA A 86 14.40 8.76 -4.27
N THR A 87 14.79 8.03 -3.22
CA THR A 87 16.08 7.34 -3.12
C THR A 87 16.28 6.31 -4.23
N ALA A 88 15.23 5.55 -4.59
CA ALA A 88 15.25 4.56 -5.66
C ALA A 88 15.62 5.19 -7.04
N ALA A 89 14.97 6.31 -7.39
CA ALA A 89 15.23 7.01 -8.64
C ALA A 89 16.61 7.69 -8.65
N THR A 90 17.04 8.24 -7.51
CA THR A 90 18.38 8.85 -7.38
C THR A 90 19.49 7.82 -7.50
N TRP A 91 19.38 6.68 -6.81
CA TRP A 91 20.29 5.54 -6.94
C TRP A 91 20.38 5.11 -8.40
N THR A 92 19.25 4.67 -8.96
CA THR A 92 19.18 4.10 -10.32
C THR A 92 19.72 5.06 -11.37
N ARG A 93 19.50 6.37 -11.22
CA ARG A 93 20.02 7.37 -12.16
C ARG A 93 21.54 7.44 -12.18
N ASN A 94 22.17 7.38 -11.01
CA ASN A 94 23.60 7.57 -10.88
C ASN A 94 24.34 6.27 -11.17
N ASP A 95 23.84 5.16 -10.63
CA ASP A 95 24.36 3.80 -10.81
C ASP A 95 24.26 3.32 -12.27
N PHE A 96 23.27 3.79 -13.04
CA PHE A 96 23.18 3.52 -14.47
C PHE A 96 24.39 4.01 -15.28
N ARG A 97 25.18 4.96 -14.76
CA ARG A 97 26.40 5.44 -15.43
C ARG A 97 27.53 4.43 -15.38
N ASP A 98 27.46 3.50 -14.44
CA ASP A 98 28.44 2.43 -14.26
C ASP A 98 28.15 1.24 -15.17
N LEU A 99 26.98 1.21 -15.83
CA LEU A 99 26.65 0.18 -16.81
C LEU A 99 27.43 0.40 -18.13
N ASN A 100 28.44 -0.44 -18.35
CA ASN A 100 29.27 -0.40 -19.55
C ASN A 100 28.84 -1.47 -20.56
N ALA A 101 28.59 -1.04 -21.79
CA ALA A 101 28.35 -1.95 -22.90
C ALA A 101 29.64 -2.65 -23.35
N GLY A 102 29.46 -3.68 -24.17
CA GLY A 102 30.53 -4.39 -24.82
C GLY A 102 31.20 -3.58 -25.93
N ASN A 103 31.80 -4.29 -26.88
CA ASN A 103 32.41 -3.70 -28.06
C ASN A 103 32.05 -4.55 -29.29
N SER A 104 32.55 -4.18 -30.47
CA SER A 104 32.24 -4.93 -31.71
C SER A 104 32.50 -6.45 -31.67
N GLN A 105 33.24 -7.01 -30.71
CA GLN A 105 33.51 -8.44 -30.56
C GLN A 105 32.86 -9.09 -29.32
N THR A 106 32.30 -8.27 -28.42
CA THR A 106 31.77 -8.73 -27.13
C THR A 106 30.45 -8.02 -26.87
N SER A 107 29.40 -8.75 -26.50
CA SER A 107 28.13 -8.19 -26.04
C SER A 107 27.90 -8.50 -24.56
N LEU A 108 27.14 -7.67 -23.89
CA LEU A 108 26.62 -7.89 -22.54
C LEU A 108 25.10 -7.82 -22.56
N TYR A 109 24.44 -8.75 -21.88
CA TYR A 109 22.97 -8.72 -21.75
C TYR A 109 22.52 -9.35 -20.43
N PRO A 110 21.43 -8.86 -19.80
CA PRO A 110 20.82 -9.54 -18.66
C PRO A 110 20.12 -10.83 -19.11
N ASP A 111 19.87 -11.73 -18.18
CA ASP A 111 19.30 -13.07 -18.42
C ASP A 111 17.93 -13.08 -19.15
N HIS A 112 17.15 -12.01 -18.97
CA HIS A 112 15.82 -11.82 -19.51
C HIS A 112 15.81 -11.03 -20.83
N ALA A 113 16.97 -10.64 -21.36
CA ALA A 113 17.04 -9.92 -22.63
C ALA A 113 16.52 -10.79 -23.79
N SER A 114 15.69 -10.20 -24.65
CA SER A 114 15.25 -10.85 -25.88
C SER A 114 16.28 -10.64 -26.99
N LEU A 115 17.12 -11.64 -27.21
CA LEU A 115 18.22 -11.56 -28.18
C LEU A 115 17.76 -11.83 -29.62
N THR A 116 18.24 -11.03 -30.56
CA THR A 116 18.07 -11.21 -32.00
C THR A 116 19.44 -11.29 -32.67
N SER A 117 19.62 -12.24 -33.59
CA SER A 117 20.84 -12.36 -34.38
C SER A 117 20.52 -12.40 -35.86
N GLY A 118 21.38 -11.80 -36.66
CA GLY A 118 21.32 -11.80 -38.11
C GLY A 118 22.56 -12.41 -38.74
N ARG A 119 22.99 -11.83 -39.86
CA ARG A 119 24.08 -12.34 -40.68
C ARG A 119 25.46 -11.89 -40.15
N PHE A 120 25.55 -10.64 -39.74
CA PHE A 120 26.75 -9.91 -39.29
C PHE A 120 26.56 -9.30 -37.90
N ILE A 121 25.36 -9.32 -37.34
CA ILE A 121 25.05 -8.87 -35.98
C ILE A 121 24.62 -10.08 -35.16
N ASP A 122 25.22 -10.27 -33.99
CA ASP A 122 24.88 -11.29 -33.02
C ASP A 122 24.45 -10.66 -31.70
N ASP A 123 23.60 -11.38 -30.97
CA ASP A 123 23.19 -11.08 -29.59
C ASP A 123 22.61 -9.66 -29.42
N ALA A 124 22.01 -9.11 -30.48
CA ALA A 124 21.44 -7.78 -30.42
C ALA A 124 20.20 -7.76 -29.55
N HIS A 125 20.10 -6.76 -28.68
CA HIS A 125 18.93 -6.54 -27.84
C HIS A 125 18.77 -5.07 -27.50
N ALA A 126 17.54 -4.70 -27.16
CA ALA A 126 17.24 -3.53 -26.35
C ALA A 126 16.53 -4.05 -25.10
N THR A 127 16.83 -3.51 -23.92
CA THR A 127 16.24 -3.99 -22.67
C THR A 127 15.98 -2.82 -21.73
N PHE A 128 14.82 -2.79 -21.09
CA PHE A 128 14.54 -1.80 -20.06
C PHE A 128 15.44 -2.00 -18.85
N PHE A 129 16.25 -0.99 -18.53
CA PHE A 129 16.99 -0.93 -17.27
C PHE A 129 16.10 -0.40 -16.15
N ALA A 130 15.44 0.75 -16.39
CA ALA A 130 14.51 1.31 -15.40
C ALA A 130 13.53 2.33 -15.99
N VAL A 131 12.40 2.53 -15.31
CA VAL A 131 11.45 3.61 -15.59
C VAL A 131 11.19 4.37 -14.29
N HIS A 132 11.43 5.68 -14.28
CA HIS A 132 11.32 6.51 -13.06
C HIS A 132 10.74 7.90 -13.34
N PRO A 133 9.96 8.46 -12.40
CA PRO A 133 9.55 7.86 -11.12
C PRO A 133 8.44 6.82 -11.32
N SER A 134 8.55 5.70 -10.61
CA SER A 134 7.58 4.61 -10.68
C SER A 134 7.38 3.92 -9.32
N THR A 135 6.28 3.19 -9.19
CA THR A 135 5.97 2.42 -7.98
C THR A 135 5.23 1.14 -8.35
N ARG A 136 5.73 0.00 -7.89
CA ARG A 136 5.04 -1.28 -8.01
C ARG A 136 4.01 -1.42 -6.89
N GLY A 137 2.72 -1.50 -7.23
CA GLY A 137 1.65 -1.59 -6.24
C GLY A 137 1.27 -3.02 -5.93
N HIS A 138 1.39 -3.46 -4.69
CA HIS A 138 0.92 -4.77 -4.22
C HIS A 138 -0.53 -4.64 -3.76
N LEU A 139 -1.50 -4.87 -4.66
CA LEU A 139 -2.92 -4.58 -4.38
C LEU A 139 -3.68 -5.80 -3.85
N GLU A 140 -3.59 -6.93 -4.53
CA GLU A 140 -4.13 -8.22 -4.09
C GLU A 140 -3.34 -9.36 -4.73
N ALA A 141 -3.68 -10.61 -4.39
CA ALA A 141 -3.02 -11.77 -4.97
C ALA A 141 -3.07 -11.75 -6.51
N GLY A 142 -1.91 -11.64 -7.16
CA GLY A 142 -1.78 -11.61 -8.62
C GLY A 142 -1.92 -10.22 -9.25
N GLU A 143 -2.17 -9.16 -8.48
CA GLU A 143 -2.31 -7.79 -9.00
C GLU A 143 -1.14 -6.92 -8.51
N THR A 144 -0.11 -6.78 -9.36
CA THR A 144 1.08 -5.97 -9.10
C THR A 144 1.42 -4.98 -10.22
N PRO A 145 0.55 -4.00 -10.53
CA PRO A 145 0.80 -3.02 -11.58
C PRO A 145 2.05 -2.17 -11.29
N LEU A 146 2.76 -1.80 -12.35
CA LEU A 146 3.81 -0.79 -12.29
C LEU A 146 3.19 0.57 -12.62
N TYR A 147 3.00 1.39 -11.60
CA TYR A 147 2.55 2.77 -11.76
C TYR A 147 3.71 3.65 -12.18
N VAL A 148 3.55 4.43 -13.24
CA VAL A 148 4.54 5.41 -13.71
C VAL A 148 3.95 6.81 -13.65
N ALA A 149 4.75 7.82 -13.29
CA ALA A 149 4.27 9.19 -13.38
C ALA A 149 3.99 9.57 -14.85
N PRO A 150 3.05 10.52 -15.11
CA PRO A 150 2.79 11.03 -16.46
C PRO A 150 4.05 11.61 -17.12
N GLU A 151 4.95 12.20 -16.34
CA GLU A 151 6.24 12.71 -16.79
C GLU A 151 7.37 11.95 -16.09
N GLY A 152 8.36 11.49 -16.86
CA GLY A 152 9.44 10.68 -16.31
C GLY A 152 10.54 10.37 -17.32
N SER A 153 11.34 9.36 -17.01
CA SER A 153 12.46 8.91 -17.84
C SER A 153 12.56 7.38 -17.89
N VAL A 154 12.78 6.88 -19.09
CA VAL A 154 13.19 5.49 -19.36
C VAL A 154 14.70 5.44 -19.50
N ARG A 155 15.32 4.44 -18.89
CA ARG A 155 16.72 4.03 -19.10
C ARG A 155 16.71 2.68 -19.80
N GLY A 156 17.38 2.60 -20.92
CA GLY A 156 17.52 1.38 -21.70
C GLY A 156 18.96 0.89 -21.75
N PHE A 157 19.15 -0.38 -22.04
CA PHE A 157 20.44 -0.95 -22.38
C PHE A 157 20.34 -1.65 -23.73
N VAL A 158 21.17 -1.22 -24.67
CA VAL A 158 21.25 -1.75 -26.02
C VAL A 158 22.66 -2.24 -26.23
N ASP A 159 22.82 -3.52 -26.55
CA ASP A 159 24.14 -4.07 -26.86
C ASP A 159 24.05 -5.16 -27.93
N TYR A 160 25.17 -5.42 -28.57
CA TYR A 160 25.32 -6.38 -29.66
C TYR A 160 26.80 -6.65 -29.94
N ARG A 161 27.09 -7.69 -30.70
CA ARG A 161 28.44 -7.92 -31.23
C ARG A 161 28.41 -8.17 -32.73
N VAL A 162 29.51 -7.85 -33.40
CA VAL A 162 29.66 -7.99 -34.85
C VAL A 162 30.27 -9.34 -35.21
N ARG A 163 29.52 -10.15 -35.94
CA ARG A 163 30.00 -11.37 -36.58
C ARG A 163 30.74 -11.05 -37.88
N ILE A 164 32.06 -10.98 -37.81
CA ILE A 164 32.92 -10.83 -38.99
C ILE A 164 33.19 -12.22 -39.61
N PRO A 165 32.79 -12.49 -40.87
CA PRO A 165 33.03 -13.80 -41.47
C PRO A 165 34.52 -14.13 -41.60
N ASN A 166 34.86 -15.41 -41.39
CA ASN A 166 36.23 -15.90 -41.53
C ASN A 166 36.80 -15.64 -42.93
N THR A 167 38.10 -15.37 -42.98
CA THR A 167 38.82 -15.28 -44.26
C THR A 167 38.79 -16.65 -44.93
N SER A 168 38.31 -16.69 -46.17
CA SER A 168 38.33 -17.92 -46.99
C SER A 168 39.43 -17.84 -48.04
N GLN A 169 40.16 -18.94 -48.20
CA GLN A 169 41.20 -19.09 -49.21
C GLN A 169 40.82 -20.26 -50.11
N TYR A 170 40.89 -20.03 -51.40
CA TYR A 170 40.69 -20.99 -52.48
C TYR A 170 41.96 -21.02 -53.34
N SER A 171 42.09 -22.03 -54.20
CA SER A 171 43.30 -22.24 -55.03
C SER A 171 43.71 -21.03 -55.88
N SER A 172 42.75 -20.19 -56.29
CA SER A 172 42.99 -19.01 -57.13
C SER A 172 42.31 -17.74 -56.62
N SER A 173 41.72 -17.74 -55.42
CA SER A 173 41.08 -16.56 -54.85
C SER A 173 41.11 -16.55 -53.32
N SER A 174 41.09 -15.36 -52.71
CA SER A 174 40.91 -15.17 -51.28
C SER A 174 39.86 -14.11 -51.00
N VAL A 175 39.05 -14.33 -49.97
CA VAL A 175 38.02 -13.38 -49.52
C VAL A 175 38.33 -13.00 -48.08
N ARG A 176 38.61 -11.72 -47.86
CA ARG A 176 38.84 -11.12 -46.55
C ARG A 176 37.71 -10.16 -46.19
N TRP A 177 37.29 -10.20 -44.94
CA TRP A 177 36.31 -9.27 -44.37
C TRP A 177 37.00 -8.35 -43.35
N SER A 178 36.51 -7.11 -43.25
CA SER A 178 36.90 -6.17 -42.20
C SER A 178 35.71 -5.29 -41.84
N LEU A 179 35.53 -5.01 -40.55
CA LEU A 179 34.56 -4.04 -40.06
C LEU A 179 34.92 -2.63 -40.58
N VAL A 180 33.91 -1.90 -41.03
CA VAL A 180 34.03 -0.51 -41.48
C VAL A 180 33.37 0.42 -40.47
N ASN A 181 32.14 0.11 -40.08
CA ASN A 181 31.38 0.82 -39.06
C ASN A 181 30.37 -0.12 -38.43
N ASP A 182 30.08 0.12 -37.16
CA ASP A 182 28.97 -0.44 -36.40
C ASP A 182 28.43 0.67 -35.51
N GLU A 183 27.11 0.86 -35.51
CA GLU A 183 26.47 1.87 -34.67
C GLU A 183 25.04 1.48 -34.32
N ILE A 184 24.57 2.01 -33.20
CA ILE A 184 23.14 2.15 -32.95
C ILE A 184 22.76 3.44 -33.66
N SER A 185 21.83 3.40 -34.61
CA SER A 185 21.49 4.58 -35.41
C SER A 185 20.35 5.38 -34.80
N GLU A 186 19.35 4.71 -34.24
CA GLU A 186 18.22 5.36 -33.57
C GLU A 186 17.74 4.53 -32.38
N VAL A 187 17.31 5.22 -31.32
CA VAL A 187 16.53 4.63 -30.21
C VAL A 187 15.20 5.35 -30.10
N ARG A 188 14.12 4.60 -29.95
CA ARG A 188 12.75 5.08 -29.88
C ARG A 188 12.08 4.55 -28.62
N LEU A 189 11.31 5.41 -27.97
CA LEU A 189 10.33 4.99 -26.97
C LEU A 189 8.94 5.15 -27.58
N LYS A 190 8.12 4.10 -27.44
CA LYS A 190 6.75 4.06 -27.93
C LYS A 190 5.80 3.86 -26.76
N SER A 191 4.63 4.47 -26.83
CA SER A 191 3.46 4.15 -26.01
C SER A 191 2.50 3.42 -26.94
N ASP A 192 2.27 2.14 -26.66
CA ASP A 192 1.63 1.21 -27.60
C ASP A 192 2.34 1.27 -28.97
N ASP A 193 1.65 1.70 -30.03
CA ASP A 193 2.21 1.82 -31.38
C ASP A 193 2.81 3.21 -31.68
N ASP A 194 2.52 4.22 -30.85
CA ASP A 194 2.89 5.61 -31.10
C ASP A 194 4.29 5.93 -30.58
N VAL A 195 5.16 6.43 -31.46
CA VAL A 195 6.51 6.88 -31.08
C VAL A 195 6.40 8.22 -30.33
N ILE A 196 6.68 8.19 -29.03
CA ILE A 196 6.62 9.36 -28.15
C ILE A 196 7.97 10.06 -27.97
N VAL A 197 9.09 9.32 -28.12
CA VAL A 197 10.44 9.89 -28.02
C VAL A 197 11.33 9.26 -29.09
N ARG A 198 12.18 10.10 -29.70
CA ARG A 198 13.29 9.68 -30.58
C ARG A 198 14.59 10.25 -30.04
N SER A 199 15.63 9.44 -30.03
CA SER A 199 16.99 9.84 -29.67
C SER A 199 17.99 9.28 -30.68
N GLY A 200 19.13 9.94 -30.82
CA GLY A 200 20.30 9.35 -31.45
C GLY A 200 20.73 8.08 -30.71
N GLY A 201 21.42 7.20 -31.42
CA GLY A 201 21.84 5.92 -30.86
C GLY A 201 22.87 6.03 -29.74
N SER A 202 22.68 5.19 -28.74
CA SER A 202 23.56 5.01 -27.58
C SER A 202 23.33 3.62 -27.04
N HIS A 203 24.36 3.02 -26.43
CA HIS A 203 24.19 1.76 -25.71
C HIS A 203 23.42 1.93 -24.40
N THR A 204 23.45 3.14 -23.81
CA THR A 204 22.77 3.48 -22.54
C THR A 204 21.82 4.67 -22.73
N PRO A 205 20.78 4.55 -23.58
CA PRO A 205 19.86 5.64 -23.86
C PRO A 205 19.06 6.06 -22.61
N VAL A 206 18.86 7.36 -22.46
CA VAL A 206 17.95 7.96 -21.48
C VAL A 206 16.90 8.77 -22.22
N LEU A 207 15.64 8.35 -22.11
CA LEU A 207 14.52 8.90 -22.89
C LEU A 207 13.54 9.54 -21.92
N ALA A 208 13.49 10.87 -21.88
CA ALA A 208 12.49 11.61 -21.13
C ALA A 208 11.15 11.54 -21.86
N TYR A 209 10.09 11.18 -21.16
CA TYR A 209 8.76 10.99 -21.74
C TYR A 209 7.72 11.87 -21.06
N GLN A 210 6.63 12.10 -21.80
CA GLN A 210 5.38 12.62 -21.30
C GLN A 210 4.27 11.72 -21.85
N LEU A 211 3.44 11.17 -20.97
CA LEU A 211 2.33 10.29 -21.29
C LEU A 211 1.02 11.04 -21.08
N ASP A 212 0.09 10.82 -22.00
CA ASP A 212 -1.29 11.29 -21.87
C ASP A 212 -2.03 10.52 -20.76
N GLU A 213 -3.27 10.92 -20.44
CA GLU A 213 -4.09 10.34 -19.37
C GLU A 213 -4.61 8.91 -19.63
N THR A 214 -3.89 8.10 -20.40
CA THR A 214 -4.24 6.71 -20.67
C THR A 214 -3.97 5.86 -19.43
N TRP A 215 -4.99 5.17 -18.90
CA TRP A 215 -4.84 4.41 -17.64
C TRP A 215 -3.84 3.26 -17.72
N SER A 216 -3.76 2.58 -18.86
CA SER A 216 -2.85 1.46 -19.12
C SER A 216 -2.22 1.62 -20.50
N THR A 217 -0.91 1.45 -20.61
CA THR A 217 -0.17 1.50 -21.87
C THR A 217 1.00 0.53 -21.83
N THR A 218 1.43 0.05 -22.98
CA THR A 218 2.67 -0.71 -23.12
C THR A 218 3.78 0.23 -23.60
N LEU A 219 4.78 0.47 -22.74
CA LEU A 219 5.99 1.17 -23.17
C LEU A 219 6.88 0.21 -23.95
N THR A 220 7.31 0.59 -25.15
CA THR A 220 8.23 -0.20 -25.97
C THR A 220 9.52 0.58 -26.23
N LEU A 221 10.64 0.03 -25.78
CA LEU A 221 11.98 0.52 -26.09
C LEU A 221 12.47 -0.19 -27.35
N GLU A 222 12.72 0.55 -28.42
CA GLU A 222 13.10 0.01 -29.73
C GLU A 222 14.41 0.65 -30.18
N ALA A 223 15.33 -0.13 -30.75
CA ALA A 223 16.61 0.36 -31.26
C ALA A 223 16.95 -0.26 -32.62
N ASP A 224 17.52 0.56 -33.52
CA ASP A 224 18.07 0.11 -34.79
C ASP A 224 19.60 0.02 -34.71
N ILE A 225 20.13 -1.14 -35.10
CA ILE A 225 21.57 -1.43 -35.11
C ILE A 225 22.02 -1.65 -36.54
N ASP A 226 23.02 -0.88 -36.95
CA ASP A 226 23.57 -0.87 -38.30
C ASP A 226 25.02 -1.33 -38.31
N VAL A 227 25.33 -2.34 -39.14
CA VAL A 227 26.70 -2.83 -39.35
C VAL A 227 27.07 -2.74 -40.81
N ARG A 228 28.29 -2.27 -41.09
CA ARG A 228 28.90 -2.24 -42.41
C ARG A 228 30.23 -2.96 -42.44
N LEU A 229 30.32 -4.00 -43.25
CA LEU A 229 31.55 -4.74 -43.53
C LEU A 229 32.09 -4.45 -44.93
N LYS A 230 33.42 -4.43 -45.05
CA LYS A 230 34.15 -4.41 -46.32
C LYS A 230 34.57 -5.84 -46.67
N LYS A 231 34.13 -6.32 -47.83
CA LYS A 231 34.55 -7.59 -48.44
C LYS A 231 35.59 -7.30 -49.52
N THR A 232 36.80 -7.81 -49.34
CA THR A 232 37.88 -7.75 -50.33
C THR A 232 38.09 -9.13 -50.93
N THR A 233 37.86 -9.26 -52.24
CA THR A 233 38.07 -10.51 -52.98
C THR A 233 39.30 -10.34 -53.87
N THR A 234 40.34 -11.11 -53.62
CA THR A 234 41.56 -11.13 -54.41
C THR A 234 41.56 -12.39 -55.28
N THR A 235 41.68 -12.27 -56.59
CA THR A 235 41.71 -13.41 -57.53
C THR A 235 43.01 -13.40 -58.34
N THR A 236 43.68 -14.53 -58.42
CA THR A 236 44.88 -14.73 -59.23
C THR A 236 44.49 -15.30 -60.59
N ILE A 237 44.76 -14.54 -61.65
CA ILE A 237 44.50 -14.93 -63.05
C ILE A 237 45.83 -14.94 -63.80
N GLY A 238 46.40 -16.13 -64.01
CA GLY A 238 47.76 -16.27 -64.54
C GLY A 238 48.79 -15.65 -63.60
N ASN A 239 49.59 -14.70 -64.11
CA ASN A 239 50.57 -13.94 -63.31
C ASN A 239 50.02 -12.61 -62.75
N ARG A 240 48.72 -12.34 -62.87
CA ARG A 240 48.10 -11.09 -62.41
C ARG A 240 47.18 -11.34 -61.21
N THR A 241 47.20 -10.38 -60.29
CA THR A 241 46.28 -10.34 -59.14
C THR A 241 45.25 -9.26 -59.38
N GLN A 242 43.97 -9.60 -59.29
CA GLN A 242 42.85 -8.67 -59.36
C GLN A 242 42.18 -8.58 -57.99
N THR A 243 41.94 -7.36 -57.51
CA THR A 243 41.27 -7.09 -56.24
C THR A 243 39.93 -6.40 -56.48
N ASP A 244 38.86 -7.00 -55.98
CA ASP A 244 37.51 -6.44 -55.96
C ASP A 244 37.09 -6.10 -54.53
N VAL A 245 36.50 -4.91 -54.34
CA VAL A 245 36.06 -4.42 -53.02
C VAL A 245 34.57 -4.13 -53.08
N THR A 246 33.81 -4.81 -52.23
CA THR A 246 32.37 -4.56 -52.05
C THR A 246 32.06 -4.28 -50.58
N TYR A 247 30.99 -3.51 -50.34
CA TYR A 247 30.48 -3.26 -48.99
C TYR A 247 29.20 -4.05 -48.78
N ARG A 248 29.03 -4.57 -47.57
CA ARG A 248 27.82 -5.25 -47.13
C ARG A 248 27.32 -4.58 -45.87
N THR A 249 26.03 -4.29 -45.85
CA THR A 249 25.35 -3.67 -44.72
C THR A 249 24.28 -4.61 -44.21
N GLU A 250 23.99 -4.50 -42.93
CA GLU A 250 22.85 -5.12 -42.27
C GLU A 250 22.31 -4.17 -41.22
N THR A 251 20.99 -4.16 -41.10
CA THR A 251 20.23 -3.41 -40.10
C THR A 251 19.33 -4.39 -39.37
N ILE A 252 19.33 -4.35 -38.04
CA ILE A 252 18.39 -5.10 -37.21
C ILE A 252 17.69 -4.13 -36.27
N THR A 253 16.38 -4.28 -36.16
CA THR A 253 15.57 -3.62 -35.14
C THR A 253 15.31 -4.58 -34.00
N VAL A 254 15.60 -4.16 -32.78
CA VAL A 254 15.37 -4.92 -31.54
C VAL A 254 14.48 -4.12 -30.61
N ALA A 255 13.70 -4.81 -29.78
CA ALA A 255 12.78 -4.15 -28.87
C ALA A 255 12.54 -4.95 -27.59
N ASP A 256 12.16 -4.23 -26.54
CA ASP A 256 11.62 -4.75 -25.30
C ASP A 256 10.37 -3.94 -24.91
N SER A 257 9.46 -4.56 -24.17
CA SER A 257 8.15 -4.00 -23.84
C SER A 257 7.84 -4.15 -22.35
N LEU A 258 7.22 -3.13 -21.78
CA LEU A 258 6.86 -3.06 -20.38
C LEU A 258 5.45 -2.50 -20.23
N ASP A 259 4.55 -3.32 -19.66
CA ASP A 259 3.19 -2.87 -19.32
C ASP A 259 3.22 -1.97 -18.09
N VAL A 260 2.62 -0.80 -18.20
CA VAL A 260 2.57 0.21 -17.14
C VAL A 260 1.17 0.81 -16.99
N GLU A 261 0.89 1.33 -15.80
CA GLU A 261 -0.26 2.18 -15.55
C GLU A 261 0.15 3.63 -15.36
N VAL A 262 -0.31 4.54 -16.23
CA VAL A 262 -0.03 5.96 -16.06
C VAL A 262 -0.76 6.45 -14.81
N TYR A 263 0.00 6.93 -13.84
CA TYR A 263 -0.48 7.32 -12.53
C TYR A 263 -0.80 8.81 -12.50
N ASN A 264 -1.93 9.19 -13.08
CA ASN A 264 -2.47 10.55 -12.98
C ASN A 264 -3.51 10.62 -11.85
N LEU A 265 -3.23 11.45 -10.83
CA LEU A 265 -3.99 11.51 -9.59
C LEU A 265 -5.07 12.60 -9.66
N HIS A 266 -6.32 12.20 -9.43
CA HIS A 266 -7.47 13.11 -9.35
C HIS A 266 -8.24 12.88 -8.05
N ALA A 267 -8.57 13.95 -7.32
CA ALA A 267 -9.29 13.82 -6.07
C ALA A 267 -10.46 14.80 -6.00
N SER A 268 -11.50 14.41 -5.26
CA SER A 268 -12.60 15.29 -4.90
C SER A 268 -12.62 15.50 -3.39
N ALA A 269 -12.91 16.74 -2.97
CA ALA A 269 -13.02 17.11 -1.58
C ALA A 269 -14.45 17.57 -1.25
N TYR A 270 -14.88 17.22 -0.05
CA TYR A 270 -16.07 17.75 0.61
C TYR A 270 -15.67 18.25 1.98
N ASP A 271 -16.22 19.39 2.37
CA ASP A 271 -16.01 19.96 3.68
C ASP A 271 -17.32 20.37 4.34
N ALA A 272 -17.32 20.42 5.67
CA ALA A 272 -18.46 20.82 6.45
C ALA A 272 -18.00 21.44 7.78
N ALA A 273 -18.64 22.54 8.19
CA ALA A 273 -18.35 23.21 9.46
C ALA A 273 -19.18 22.59 10.58
N TYR A 274 -18.53 22.25 11.69
CA TYR A 274 -19.21 21.84 12.92
C TYR A 274 -19.60 23.08 13.75
N PRO A 275 -20.70 23.04 14.52
CA PRO A 275 -21.13 24.15 15.39
C PRO A 275 -20.08 24.65 16.39
N ASN A 276 -19.14 23.79 16.80
CA ASN A 276 -18.08 24.15 17.74
C ASN A 276 -16.87 24.86 17.09
N GLY A 277 -16.86 25.03 15.76
CA GLY A 277 -15.82 25.72 15.00
C GLY A 277 -14.88 24.82 14.20
N ASP A 278 -14.81 23.52 14.51
CA ASP A 278 -13.94 22.58 13.77
C ASP A 278 -14.53 22.25 12.39
N THR A 279 -13.71 21.70 11.51
CA THR A 279 -14.11 21.34 10.14
C THR A 279 -14.00 19.83 9.92
N GLY A 280 -15.04 19.25 9.30
CA GLY A 280 -14.98 17.94 8.68
C GLY A 280 -14.47 18.05 7.25
N VAL A 281 -13.53 17.20 6.86
CA VAL A 281 -13.01 17.11 5.49
C VAL A 281 -13.04 15.66 5.04
N ALA A 282 -13.61 15.40 3.88
CA ALA A 282 -13.61 14.10 3.24
C ALA A 282 -12.98 14.17 1.85
N ILE A 283 -11.99 13.34 1.59
CA ILE A 283 -11.33 13.21 0.29
C ILE A 283 -11.72 11.87 -0.31
N PHE A 284 -12.06 11.87 -1.61
CA PHE A 284 -12.33 10.66 -2.39
C PHE A 284 -11.43 10.58 -3.62
N GLN A 285 -10.76 9.42 -3.75
CA GLN A 285 -9.97 8.99 -4.91
C GLN A 285 -9.99 7.45 -4.96
N SER A 286 -10.45 6.91 -6.08
CA SER A 286 -10.50 5.47 -6.39
C SER A 286 -9.15 4.75 -6.52
N ARG A 287 -8.08 5.44 -6.91
CA ARG A 287 -6.74 4.84 -7.06
C ARG A 287 -6.01 4.76 -5.71
N PRO A 288 -5.06 3.82 -5.52
CA PRO A 288 -4.16 3.85 -4.37
C PRO A 288 -3.54 5.24 -4.23
N TRP A 289 -3.49 5.80 -3.02
CA TRP A 289 -2.94 7.13 -2.76
C TRP A 289 -2.35 7.15 -1.36
N GLN A 290 -1.29 7.92 -1.16
CA GLN A 290 -0.60 7.96 0.13
C GLN A 290 -1.50 8.60 1.20
N GLY A 291 -2.15 9.71 0.89
CA GLY A 291 -2.87 10.50 1.87
C GLY A 291 -3.00 11.95 1.44
N TYR A 292 -3.22 12.84 2.40
CA TYR A 292 -3.34 14.28 2.15
C TYR A 292 -2.82 15.11 3.31
N THR A 293 -2.36 16.32 2.99
CA THR A 293 -1.99 17.37 3.94
C THR A 293 -3.13 18.38 4.07
N LEU A 294 -3.38 18.83 5.29
CA LEU A 294 -4.43 19.79 5.63
C LEU A 294 -3.91 21.23 5.74
N THR A 295 -2.59 21.40 5.87
CA THR A 295 -1.91 22.67 6.11
C THR A 295 -0.72 22.83 5.17
N GLU A 296 -0.34 24.08 4.87
CA GLU A 296 0.78 24.43 3.97
C GLU A 296 2.13 23.87 4.47
N ASP A 297 2.36 23.90 5.78
CA ASP A 297 3.56 23.35 6.41
C ASP A 297 3.64 21.80 6.39
N GLY A 298 2.53 21.12 6.06
CA GLY A 298 2.44 19.66 6.02
C GLY A 298 2.52 18.98 7.40
N GLU A 299 2.40 19.74 8.48
CA GLU A 299 2.42 19.23 9.86
C GLU A 299 1.16 18.43 10.17
N SER A 300 0.00 18.92 9.70
CA SER A 300 -1.28 18.21 9.82
C SER A 300 -1.57 17.40 8.56
N ARG A 301 -1.58 16.07 8.68
CA ARG A 301 -1.77 15.18 7.53
C ARG A 301 -2.37 13.85 7.91
N VAL A 302 -3.04 13.24 6.94
CA VAL A 302 -3.64 11.92 7.12
C VAL A 302 -3.21 11.00 5.99
N ARG A 303 -2.68 9.85 6.37
CA ARG A 303 -2.26 8.79 5.47
C ARG A 303 -3.34 7.71 5.39
N GLY A 304 -3.54 7.17 4.20
CA GLY A 304 -4.28 5.93 3.99
C GLY A 304 -3.51 4.69 4.49
N VAL A 305 -3.92 3.53 4.00
CA VAL A 305 -3.31 2.24 4.37
C VAL A 305 -1.92 2.00 3.77
N TRP A 306 -1.48 2.80 2.79
CA TRP A 306 -0.29 2.51 2.00
C TRP A 306 1.00 2.87 2.72
N ARG A 307 1.95 1.95 2.71
CA ARG A 307 3.36 2.15 3.07
C ARG A 307 4.24 1.73 1.91
N PHE A 308 5.52 2.07 2.00
CA PHE A 308 6.47 1.86 0.92
C PHE A 308 7.73 1.16 1.40
N TYR A 309 8.35 0.39 0.54
CA TYR A 309 9.74 -0.07 0.68
C TYR A 309 10.43 0.11 -0.68
N THR A 310 11.75 -0.05 -0.72
CA THR A 310 12.52 -0.02 -1.96
C THR A 310 13.25 -1.34 -2.12
N ALA A 311 13.30 -1.87 -3.34
CA ALA A 311 13.99 -3.11 -3.65
C ALA A 311 14.59 -3.02 -5.05
N ARG A 312 15.72 -3.71 -5.25
CA ARG A 312 16.35 -3.82 -6.58
C ARG A 312 15.64 -4.84 -7.46
N ASP A 313 15.80 -4.73 -8.77
CA ASP A 313 15.41 -5.79 -9.70
C ASP A 313 16.52 -6.86 -9.77
N PRO A 314 16.33 -8.06 -9.21
CA PRO A 314 17.37 -9.08 -9.15
C PRO A 314 17.74 -9.64 -10.54
N ARG A 315 16.91 -9.39 -11.57
CA ARG A 315 17.22 -9.79 -12.96
C ARG A 315 18.38 -9.00 -13.57
N TRP A 316 18.80 -7.93 -12.89
CA TRP A 316 19.98 -7.14 -13.21
C TRP A 316 21.18 -7.45 -12.30
N ASP A 317 21.08 -8.38 -11.34
CA ASP A 317 22.21 -8.74 -10.47
C ASP A 317 23.41 -9.28 -11.28
N ARG A 318 23.15 -9.86 -12.46
CA ARG A 318 24.14 -10.50 -13.31
C ARG A 318 23.91 -10.22 -14.79
N LEU A 319 25.00 -10.17 -15.53
CA LEU A 319 25.01 -10.04 -16.99
C LEU A 319 25.75 -11.24 -17.59
N THR A 320 25.35 -11.62 -18.80
CA THR A 320 26.12 -12.56 -19.61
C THR A 320 26.99 -11.78 -20.58
N GLN A 321 28.30 -11.98 -20.49
CA GLN A 321 29.27 -11.48 -21.43
C GLN A 321 29.50 -12.54 -22.51
N ALA A 322 29.09 -12.25 -23.74
CA ALA A 322 29.20 -13.14 -24.88
C ALA A 322 30.30 -12.68 -25.86
N THR A 323 31.08 -13.63 -26.35
CA THR A 323 32.09 -13.46 -27.40
C THR A 323 31.81 -14.43 -28.54
N ALA A 324 32.59 -14.37 -29.61
CA ALA A 324 32.45 -15.31 -30.73
C ALA A 324 32.57 -16.80 -30.34
N THR A 325 33.17 -17.14 -29.20
CA THR A 325 33.48 -18.53 -28.81
C THR A 325 33.06 -18.93 -27.41
N ALA A 326 32.66 -17.99 -26.57
CA ALA A 326 32.39 -18.23 -25.16
C ALA A 326 31.39 -17.23 -24.60
N GLU A 327 30.63 -17.68 -23.61
CA GLU A 327 29.74 -16.89 -22.77
C GLU A 327 30.20 -17.04 -21.32
N THR A 328 30.23 -15.94 -20.57
CA THR A 328 30.63 -15.93 -19.16
C THR A 328 29.66 -15.05 -18.38
N GLU A 329 29.15 -15.56 -17.27
CA GLU A 329 28.32 -14.80 -16.35
C GLU A 329 29.22 -13.88 -15.49
N ILE A 330 28.86 -12.60 -15.41
CA ILE A 330 29.54 -11.59 -14.59
C ILE A 330 28.52 -10.88 -13.69
N HIS A 331 29.00 -10.26 -12.61
CA HIS A 331 28.15 -9.38 -11.80
C HIS A 331 27.89 -8.08 -12.55
N SER A 332 26.67 -7.56 -12.44
CA SER A 332 26.38 -6.23 -12.95
C SER A 332 27.02 -5.16 -12.08
N GLU A 333 27.54 -4.13 -12.72
CA GLU A 333 28.02 -2.91 -12.06
C GLU A 333 26.86 -1.94 -11.74
N ALA A 334 25.67 -2.19 -12.30
CA ALA A 334 24.49 -1.35 -12.10
C ALA A 334 23.24 -2.18 -11.73
N LEU A 335 22.54 -1.75 -10.70
CA LEU A 335 21.39 -2.38 -10.07
C LEU A 335 20.22 -1.39 -10.00
N PRO A 336 19.18 -1.54 -10.85
CA PRO A 336 18.03 -0.66 -10.81
C PRO A 336 17.18 -0.93 -9.56
N VAL A 337 16.76 0.13 -8.89
CA VAL A 337 15.94 0.09 -7.67
C VAL A 337 14.57 0.70 -7.92
N TYR A 338 13.54 0.06 -7.39
CA TYR A 338 12.14 0.46 -7.51
C TYR A 338 11.50 0.71 -6.15
N VAL A 339 10.50 1.59 -6.12
CA VAL A 339 9.61 1.75 -4.98
C VAL A 339 8.48 0.73 -5.08
N HIS A 340 8.13 0.12 -3.95
CA HIS A 340 7.01 -0.81 -3.84
C HIS A 340 6.01 -0.26 -2.82
N ALA A 341 4.73 -0.21 -3.17
CA ALA A 341 3.65 0.20 -2.29
C ALA A 341 2.85 -1.02 -1.82
N TYR A 342 2.55 -1.10 -0.52
CA TYR A 342 1.78 -2.21 0.05
C TYR A 342 0.81 -1.71 1.13
N PRO A 343 -0.34 -2.37 1.31
CA PRO A 343 -1.28 -2.05 2.38
C PRO A 343 -0.74 -2.55 3.73
N SER A 344 -0.54 -1.63 4.67
CA SER A 344 0.01 -1.92 5.99
C SER A 344 -1.06 -2.35 6.99
N ARG A 345 -0.71 -3.29 7.87
CA ARG A 345 -1.51 -3.68 9.05
C ARG A 345 -1.81 -2.54 10.01
N ILE A 346 -1.00 -1.48 10.00
CA ILE A 346 -1.18 -0.29 10.84
C ILE A 346 -2.47 0.49 10.50
N GLY A 347 -2.95 0.35 9.25
CA GLY A 347 -4.12 1.07 8.74
C GLY A 347 -3.88 2.57 8.49
N PRO A 348 -4.95 3.32 8.21
CA PRO A 348 -4.90 4.77 8.06
C PRO A 348 -4.42 5.45 9.35
N ARG A 349 -3.68 6.55 9.22
CA ARG A 349 -3.10 7.28 10.36
C ARG A 349 -3.13 8.78 10.15
N ALA A 350 -3.51 9.50 11.19
CA ALA A 350 -3.37 10.94 11.29
C ALA A 350 -2.06 11.31 12.01
N GLU A 351 -1.47 12.41 11.58
CA GLU A 351 -0.31 13.04 12.20
C GLU A 351 -0.61 14.55 12.39
N PRO A 352 -0.24 15.14 13.54
CA PRO A 352 0.34 14.51 14.74
C PRO A 352 -0.63 13.56 15.47
N ILE A 353 -0.13 12.62 16.29
CA ILE A 353 -0.95 11.57 16.90
C ILE A 353 -1.90 12.09 17.99
N ARG A 354 -1.50 13.12 18.73
CA ARG A 354 -2.26 13.63 19.90
C ARG A 354 -3.14 14.83 19.58
N ASP A 355 -2.58 15.78 18.83
CA ASP A 355 -3.20 17.08 18.56
C ASP A 355 -3.46 17.29 17.07
N GLY A 356 -3.45 16.19 16.30
CA GLY A 356 -3.73 16.20 14.86
C GLY A 356 -5.18 15.87 14.53
N PRO A 357 -5.50 15.76 13.22
CA PRO A 357 -6.84 15.45 12.76
C PRO A 357 -7.34 14.09 13.28
N ILE A 358 -8.64 14.00 13.55
CA ILE A 358 -9.29 12.76 13.99
C ILE A 358 -9.90 12.07 12.78
N ILE A 359 -9.49 10.84 12.48
CA ILE A 359 -10.12 10.05 11.42
C ILE A 359 -11.55 9.69 11.84
N LEU A 360 -12.52 10.12 11.05
CA LEU A 360 -13.95 9.86 11.26
C LEU A 360 -14.35 8.53 10.60
N ASP A 361 -13.95 8.34 9.35
CA ASP A 361 -14.32 7.15 8.57
C ASP A 361 -13.34 6.92 7.40
N SER A 362 -13.30 5.70 6.88
CA SER A 362 -12.54 5.32 5.70
C SER A 362 -13.36 4.37 4.82
N TRP A 363 -13.41 4.65 3.53
CA TRP A 363 -14.22 3.92 2.57
C TRP A 363 -13.35 3.16 1.58
N GLY A 364 -13.83 2.00 1.12
CA GLY A 364 -13.21 1.26 0.02
C GLY A 364 -13.85 -0.09 -0.21
N ARG A 365 -13.59 -0.69 -1.38
CA ARG A 365 -14.04 -2.05 -1.68
C ARG A 365 -13.07 -3.05 -1.06
N LYS A 366 -13.58 -3.97 -0.23
CA LYS A 366 -12.77 -5.03 0.39
C LYS A 366 -12.01 -5.83 -0.69
N ARG A 367 -10.72 -6.07 -0.44
CA ARG A 367 -9.80 -6.82 -1.30
C ARG A 367 -9.09 -7.94 -0.55
N PRO A 368 -8.75 -9.07 -1.20
CA PRO A 368 -7.88 -10.09 -0.63
C PRO A 368 -6.49 -9.50 -0.27
N SER A 369 -5.78 -10.16 0.64
CA SER A 369 -4.41 -9.75 0.98
C SER A 369 -3.47 -9.90 -0.23
N PRO A 370 -2.53 -8.95 -0.45
CA PRO A 370 -1.47 -9.08 -1.45
C PRO A 370 -0.22 -9.79 -0.92
N GLN A 371 -0.24 -10.39 0.27
CA GLN A 371 0.96 -10.95 0.92
C GLN A 371 1.75 -11.90 0.01
N THR A 372 1.07 -12.71 -0.82
CA THR A 372 1.72 -13.65 -1.75
C THR A 372 2.45 -13.00 -2.91
N THR A 373 2.31 -11.68 -3.11
CA THR A 373 3.01 -10.91 -4.14
C THR A 373 4.29 -10.26 -3.64
N ILE A 374 4.52 -10.31 -2.33
CA ILE A 374 5.73 -9.81 -1.68
C ILE A 374 6.60 -11.04 -1.37
N PRO A 375 7.88 -11.07 -1.81
CA PRO A 375 8.77 -12.18 -1.50
C PRO A 375 8.94 -12.37 0.01
N ASP A 376 9.12 -13.62 0.46
CA ASP A 376 9.38 -13.93 1.87
C ASP A 376 10.70 -13.33 2.39
N THR A 377 11.59 -12.93 1.48
CA THR A 377 12.82 -12.20 1.83
C THR A 377 12.56 -10.73 2.19
N VAL A 378 11.33 -10.23 1.99
CA VAL A 378 10.95 -8.86 2.31
C VAL A 378 10.16 -8.82 3.64
N ALA A 379 10.79 -8.31 4.70
CA ALA A 379 10.27 -8.18 6.05
C ALA A 379 9.44 -6.89 6.26
N VAL A 380 8.21 -6.87 5.74
CA VAL A 380 7.29 -5.72 5.89
C VAL A 380 5.94 -6.10 6.51
N GLU A 381 5.31 -5.14 7.20
CA GLU A 381 4.01 -5.33 7.87
C GLU A 381 2.81 -5.26 6.90
N VAL A 382 2.79 -6.10 5.87
CA VAL A 382 1.66 -6.23 4.94
C VAL A 382 0.45 -6.88 5.61
N VAL A 383 -0.76 -6.46 5.24
CA VAL A 383 -2.00 -7.11 5.68
C VAL A 383 -2.02 -8.59 5.27
N ASP A 384 -2.37 -9.47 6.20
CA ASP A 384 -2.38 -10.95 6.01
C ASP A 384 -3.81 -11.51 5.82
N ARG A 385 -4.81 -10.63 5.75
CA ARG A 385 -6.24 -10.96 5.60
C ARG A 385 -6.90 -9.98 4.63
N VAL A 386 -8.18 -10.23 4.31
CA VAL A 386 -9.01 -9.30 3.56
C VAL A 386 -8.94 -7.91 4.22
N TYR A 387 -8.68 -6.88 3.42
CA TYR A 387 -8.51 -5.51 3.89
C TYR A 387 -9.37 -4.55 3.08
N THR A 388 -9.58 -3.35 3.61
CA THR A 388 -10.29 -2.27 2.92
C THR A 388 -9.26 -1.21 2.49
N PRO A 389 -9.01 -1.01 1.19
CA PRO A 389 -8.16 0.08 0.72
C PRO A 389 -8.83 1.43 1.03
N THR A 390 -8.04 2.49 1.16
CA THR A 390 -8.56 3.84 1.37
C THR A 390 -8.96 4.44 0.03
N TYR A 391 -10.22 4.35 -0.38
CA TYR A 391 -10.80 5.07 -1.54
C TYR A 391 -11.41 6.40 -1.15
N GLY A 392 -11.83 6.50 0.11
CA GLY A 392 -12.14 7.79 0.72
C GLY A 392 -11.68 7.80 2.17
N LEU A 393 -11.43 8.99 2.67
CA LEU A 393 -11.00 9.21 4.04
C LEU A 393 -11.61 10.51 4.53
N ALA A 394 -12.31 10.45 5.66
CA ALA A 394 -12.86 11.62 6.32
C ALA A 394 -12.20 11.86 7.67
N VAL A 395 -11.96 13.13 7.96
CA VAL A 395 -11.31 13.59 9.18
C VAL A 395 -12.05 14.79 9.75
N ARG A 396 -11.94 14.99 11.06
CA ARG A 396 -12.29 16.23 11.75
C ARG A 396 -11.01 16.93 12.18
N THR A 397 -10.92 18.24 11.98
CA THR A 397 -9.73 19.01 12.29
C THR A 397 -10.07 20.46 12.64
N ASP A 398 -9.26 21.04 13.50
CA ASP A 398 -9.33 22.46 13.87
C ASP A 398 -8.52 23.34 12.89
N ASN A 399 -7.61 22.72 12.12
CA ASN A 399 -6.67 23.39 11.24
C ASN A 399 -6.84 22.89 9.80
N LEU A 400 -7.63 23.62 9.02
CA LEU A 400 -7.77 23.41 7.59
C LEU A 400 -7.40 24.67 6.82
N ASP A 401 -6.36 24.56 6.00
CA ASP A 401 -6.10 25.48 4.92
C ASP A 401 -6.60 24.85 3.61
N ARG A 402 -7.68 25.42 3.06
CA ARG A 402 -8.33 24.90 1.85
C ARG A 402 -7.46 25.08 0.60
N ASP A 403 -6.65 26.13 0.57
CA ASP A 403 -5.81 26.45 -0.58
C ASP A 403 -4.53 25.60 -0.57
N ALA A 404 -4.09 25.19 0.62
CA ALA A 404 -2.95 24.28 0.80
C ALA A 404 -3.31 22.79 0.84
N LEU A 405 -4.61 22.44 0.77
CA LEU A 405 -5.08 21.06 0.76
C LEU A 405 -4.50 20.31 -0.44
N ARG A 406 -3.66 19.30 -0.16
CA ARG A 406 -2.96 18.54 -1.19
C ARG A 406 -3.11 17.04 -0.97
N VAL A 407 -3.46 16.33 -2.05
CA VAL A 407 -3.56 14.86 -2.07
C VAL A 407 -2.28 14.31 -2.66
N SER A 408 -1.60 13.44 -1.92
CA SER A 408 -0.36 12.80 -2.34
C SER A 408 -0.58 11.36 -2.81
N GLY A 409 0.01 11.05 -3.95
CA GLY A 409 -0.08 9.75 -4.59
C GLY A 409 0.90 8.71 -4.06
N ILE A 410 0.82 7.50 -4.62
CA ILE A 410 1.80 6.43 -4.34
C ILE A 410 3.05 6.52 -5.21
N VAL A 411 3.03 7.27 -6.31
CA VAL A 411 4.21 7.56 -7.14
C VAL A 411 4.81 8.88 -6.69
N HIS A 412 6.13 8.90 -6.46
CA HIS A 412 6.84 10.09 -6.00
C HIS A 412 6.64 11.28 -6.95
N GLY A 413 6.32 12.45 -6.39
CA GLY A 413 6.10 13.69 -7.14
C GLY A 413 4.74 13.80 -7.83
N VAL A 414 3.87 12.79 -7.73
CA VAL A 414 2.50 12.87 -8.25
C VAL A 414 1.55 13.27 -7.13
N ASP A 415 1.18 14.55 -7.12
CA ASP A 415 0.23 15.15 -6.18
C ASP A 415 -0.92 15.83 -6.92
N ALA A 416 -2.10 15.87 -6.31
CA ALA A 416 -3.30 16.52 -6.84
C ALA A 416 -3.83 17.58 -5.87
N THR A 417 -4.30 18.70 -6.42
CA THR A 417 -5.20 19.60 -5.70
C THR A 417 -6.61 19.05 -5.87
N PRO A 418 -7.33 18.73 -4.78
CA PRO A 418 -8.66 18.16 -4.91
C PRO A 418 -9.65 19.19 -5.43
N ILE A 419 -10.59 18.73 -6.25
CA ILE A 419 -11.70 19.56 -6.73
C ILE A 419 -12.74 19.59 -5.61
N THR A 420 -12.88 20.73 -4.94
CA THR A 420 -13.93 20.94 -3.95
C THR A 420 -15.28 21.03 -4.64
N SER A 421 -16.16 20.07 -4.37
CA SER A 421 -17.50 20.08 -4.94
C SER A 421 -18.31 21.23 -4.31
N THR A 422 -18.72 22.19 -5.13
CA THR A 422 -19.72 23.23 -4.77
C THR A 422 -21.16 22.77 -5.04
N VAL A 423 -21.35 21.48 -5.36
CA VAL A 423 -22.67 20.91 -5.65
C VAL A 423 -23.44 20.77 -4.33
N GLY A 424 -24.28 21.77 -4.07
CA GLY A 424 -24.96 21.97 -2.79
C GLY A 424 -24.21 23.01 -1.97
N THR A 425 -24.94 23.96 -1.39
CA THR A 425 -24.44 24.89 -0.37
C THR A 425 -23.50 24.21 0.63
N PRO A 426 -22.52 24.93 1.22
CA PRO A 426 -21.73 24.42 2.33
C PRO A 426 -22.66 23.67 3.29
N ARG A 427 -22.39 22.38 3.51
CA ARG A 427 -23.25 21.57 4.37
C ARG A 427 -23.01 22.01 5.80
N GLU A 428 -23.88 22.86 6.29
CA GLU A 428 -23.84 23.29 7.68
C GLU A 428 -24.35 22.14 8.55
N LEU A 429 -23.52 21.67 9.48
CA LEU A 429 -23.97 20.72 10.49
C LEU A 429 -24.74 21.49 11.55
N ARG A 430 -25.95 21.04 11.85
CA ARG A 430 -26.82 21.66 12.84
C ARG A 430 -26.75 20.97 14.18
N GLU A 431 -26.99 21.73 15.24
CA GLU A 431 -27.22 21.17 16.57
C GLU A 431 -28.57 20.46 16.62
N SER A 432 -28.58 19.30 17.28
CA SER A 432 -29.81 18.60 17.62
C SER A 432 -30.06 18.73 19.11
N GLN A 433 -31.33 18.71 19.49
CA GLN A 433 -31.78 18.73 20.88
C GLN A 433 -32.50 17.42 21.17
N LEU A 434 -31.90 16.61 22.03
CA LEU A 434 -32.43 15.35 22.54
C LEU A 434 -32.95 15.57 23.95
N THR A 435 -34.19 15.15 24.19
CA THR A 435 -34.79 15.12 25.53
C THR A 435 -35.32 13.73 25.82
N ALA A 436 -35.27 13.32 27.10
CA ALA A 436 -35.73 12.02 27.55
C ALA A 436 -36.44 12.15 28.90
N GLU A 437 -37.68 11.72 28.97
CA GLU A 437 -38.54 11.87 30.16
C GLU A 437 -39.31 10.58 30.46
N VAL A 438 -39.49 10.27 31.74
CA VAL A 438 -40.35 9.14 32.15
C VAL A 438 -41.81 9.60 32.08
N VAL A 439 -42.59 9.00 31.18
CA VAL A 439 -44.02 9.36 30.99
C VAL A 439 -44.96 8.43 31.75
N SER A 440 -44.54 7.20 32.02
CA SER A 440 -45.30 6.28 32.86
C SER A 440 -44.37 5.28 33.53
N GLN A 441 -44.67 4.90 34.76
CA GLN A 441 -43.91 3.89 35.49
C GLN A 441 -44.82 3.01 36.35
N THR A 442 -44.44 1.74 36.47
CA THR A 442 -45.06 0.73 37.34
C THR A 442 -44.06 0.35 38.43
N THR A 443 -44.25 -0.76 39.17
CA THR A 443 -43.20 -1.30 40.06
C THR A 443 -42.03 -1.91 39.30
N ASP A 444 -42.29 -2.45 38.11
CA ASP A 444 -41.32 -3.30 37.40
C ASP A 444 -40.78 -2.66 36.11
N GLN A 445 -41.49 -1.66 35.56
CA GLN A 445 -41.13 -1.06 34.26
C GLN A 445 -41.38 0.44 34.24
N ALA A 446 -40.57 1.16 33.47
CA ALA A 446 -40.82 2.56 33.09
C ALA A 446 -40.83 2.73 31.58
N THR A 447 -41.67 3.63 31.11
CA THR A 447 -41.74 4.05 29.71
C THR A 447 -41.12 5.44 29.60
N ILE A 448 -40.09 5.53 28.77
CA ILE A 448 -39.35 6.75 28.46
C ILE A 448 -39.87 7.29 27.13
N HIS A 449 -40.26 8.56 27.14
CA HIS A 449 -40.52 9.36 25.95
C HIS A 449 -39.24 10.09 25.57
N ILE A 450 -38.79 9.88 24.34
CA ILE A 450 -37.58 10.48 23.79
C ILE A 450 -38.01 11.37 22.62
N GLU A 451 -37.58 12.62 22.66
CA GLU A 451 -37.89 13.62 21.63
C GLU A 451 -36.61 14.22 21.06
N LEU A 452 -36.51 14.24 19.74
CA LEU A 452 -35.36 14.72 18.98
C LEU A 452 -35.79 15.85 18.03
N ARG A 453 -35.19 17.03 18.18
CA ARG A 453 -35.50 18.22 17.39
C ARG A 453 -34.25 18.89 16.84
N ASP A 454 -34.44 19.63 15.75
CA ASP A 454 -33.47 20.57 15.21
C ASP A 454 -33.43 21.82 16.11
N THR A 455 -32.27 22.17 16.66
CA THR A 455 -32.15 23.27 17.63
C THR A 455 -32.42 24.64 17.02
N GLU A 456 -32.13 24.81 15.73
CA GLU A 456 -32.26 26.09 15.02
C GLU A 456 -33.73 26.38 14.66
N THR A 457 -34.41 25.37 14.11
CA THR A 457 -35.78 25.52 13.58
C THR A 457 -36.87 25.03 14.54
N GLY A 458 -36.51 24.21 15.53
CA GLY A 458 -37.45 23.50 16.40
C GLY A 458 -38.19 22.34 15.71
N SER A 459 -37.87 22.03 14.46
CA SER A 459 -38.55 20.99 13.68
C SER A 459 -38.23 19.59 14.23
N PRO A 460 -39.19 18.65 14.23
CA PRO A 460 -38.92 17.26 14.61
C PRO A 460 -37.95 16.59 13.64
N ILE A 461 -37.03 15.79 14.16
CA ILE A 461 -36.10 15.00 13.35
C ILE A 461 -36.64 13.57 13.22
N ASP A 462 -37.04 13.20 12.01
CA ASP A 462 -37.55 11.87 11.67
C ASP A 462 -36.42 10.93 11.24
N LEU A 463 -36.15 9.90 12.05
CA LEU A 463 -35.11 8.91 11.77
C LEU A 463 -35.62 7.72 10.93
N THR A 464 -36.90 7.73 10.53
CA THR A 464 -37.51 6.73 9.62
C THR A 464 -37.62 7.20 8.17
N ALA A 465 -37.58 8.51 7.92
CA ALA A 465 -37.70 9.07 6.57
C ALA A 465 -36.57 8.66 5.60
N ASP A 466 -35.39 8.30 6.14
CA ASP A 466 -34.13 8.29 5.40
C ASP A 466 -33.66 6.89 4.93
N ASP A 467 -34.57 5.92 4.82
CA ASP A 467 -34.29 4.61 4.20
C ASP A 467 -34.17 4.69 2.65
N ARG A 468 -34.35 5.88 2.04
CA ARG A 468 -34.43 6.09 0.58
C ARG A 468 -33.27 6.85 -0.05
N HIS A 469 -32.35 7.42 0.74
CA HIS A 469 -31.19 8.15 0.23
C HIS A 469 -29.90 7.38 0.50
N GLY A 470 -29.03 7.36 -0.52
CA GLY A 470 -27.96 6.38 -0.67
C GLY A 470 -27.05 6.27 0.54
N SER A 471 -26.61 5.05 0.82
CA SER A 471 -25.61 4.79 1.84
C SER A 471 -24.21 4.75 1.25
N LEU A 472 -23.24 5.37 1.93
CA LEU A 472 -21.82 5.21 1.62
C LEU A 472 -21.24 3.88 2.16
N ASN A 473 -21.95 3.18 3.06
CA ASN A 473 -21.47 1.95 3.74
C ASN A 473 -22.57 0.89 4.02
N GLY A 474 -23.77 1.04 3.46
CA GLY A 474 -24.95 0.22 3.80
C GLY A 474 -25.74 0.68 5.05
N GLU A 475 -25.30 1.73 5.76
CA GLU A 475 -26.04 2.38 6.85
C GLU A 475 -27.07 3.41 6.35
N SER A 476 -28.26 3.41 6.96
CA SER A 476 -29.36 4.36 6.67
C SER A 476 -28.94 5.81 6.97
N GLY A 477 -29.18 6.72 6.01
CA GLY A 477 -28.68 8.10 6.03
C GLY A 477 -29.11 8.95 7.22
N GLY A 478 -30.21 8.58 7.88
CA GLY A 478 -30.83 9.41 8.93
C GLY A 478 -30.23 9.23 10.32
N GLY A 479 -29.43 8.19 10.56
CA GLY A 479 -28.91 7.87 11.89
C GLY A 479 -29.84 7.03 12.77
N TYR A 480 -29.60 7.02 14.07
CA TYR A 480 -30.39 6.27 15.07
C TYR A 480 -30.17 6.75 16.51
N LEU A 481 -31.04 6.35 17.43
CA LEU A 481 -30.88 6.57 18.87
C LEU A 481 -30.47 5.28 19.57
N THR A 482 -29.70 5.37 20.66
CA THR A 482 -29.46 4.27 21.60
C THR A 482 -29.90 4.65 23.00
N VAL A 483 -30.66 3.80 23.66
CA VAL A 483 -31.07 3.93 25.07
C VAL A 483 -31.19 2.52 25.66
N ALA A 484 -30.66 2.29 26.88
CA ALA A 484 -30.68 0.97 27.51
C ALA A 484 -30.15 -0.17 26.60
N ASP A 485 -29.08 0.10 25.85
CA ASP A 485 -28.50 -0.80 24.83
C ASP A 485 -29.44 -1.19 23.67
N GLN A 486 -30.60 -0.55 23.56
CA GLN A 486 -31.55 -0.72 22.46
C GLN A 486 -31.38 0.38 21.41
N ARG A 487 -31.35 -0.03 20.14
CA ARG A 487 -31.40 0.90 19.00
C ARG A 487 -32.85 1.24 18.68
N VAL A 488 -33.18 2.54 18.69
CA VAL A 488 -34.52 3.05 18.40
C VAL A 488 -34.45 4.19 17.38
N ARG A 489 -35.59 4.52 16.78
CA ARG A 489 -35.74 5.60 15.80
C ARG A 489 -36.97 6.42 16.15
N THR A 490 -36.86 7.73 15.98
CA THR A 490 -38.01 8.64 16.06
C THR A 490 -38.87 8.52 14.82
N ASN A 491 -40.17 8.74 14.98
CA ASN A 491 -41.13 8.84 13.88
C ASN A 491 -41.13 10.25 13.24
N GLU A 492 -42.06 10.49 12.31
CA GLU A 492 -42.30 11.80 11.65
C GLU A 492 -42.49 12.98 12.62
N SER A 493 -42.89 12.71 13.87
CA SER A 493 -43.06 13.73 14.92
C SER A 493 -41.81 13.93 15.77
N GLY A 494 -40.70 13.26 15.46
CA GLY A 494 -39.45 13.37 16.21
C GLY A 494 -39.47 12.61 17.54
N VAL A 495 -40.38 11.64 17.69
CA VAL A 495 -40.61 10.95 18.97
C VAL A 495 -40.30 9.45 18.87
N ALA A 496 -39.63 8.92 19.89
CA ALA A 496 -39.46 7.50 20.15
C ALA A 496 -39.92 7.16 21.58
N VAL A 497 -40.52 5.99 21.77
CA VAL A 497 -40.99 5.52 23.09
C VAL A 497 -40.34 4.18 23.38
N VAL A 498 -39.74 4.06 24.57
CA VAL A 498 -39.00 2.85 24.98
C VAL A 498 -39.42 2.43 26.37
N THR A 499 -39.67 1.13 26.56
CA THR A 499 -39.94 0.54 27.87
C THR A 499 -38.68 -0.12 28.42
N ILE A 500 -38.37 0.17 29.69
CA ILE A 500 -37.22 -0.34 30.41
C ILE A 500 -37.66 -1.05 31.70
N ASP A 501 -37.02 -2.19 31.99
CA ASP A 501 -37.46 -3.12 33.04
C ASP A 501 -36.58 -3.10 34.28
N GLN A 502 -35.51 -2.29 34.26
CA GLN A 502 -34.59 -2.18 35.39
C GLN A 502 -34.58 -0.75 35.90
N PRO A 503 -34.48 -0.54 37.21
CA PRO A 503 -34.32 0.79 37.77
C PRO A 503 -32.88 1.25 37.65
N GLY A 504 -32.68 2.53 37.31
CA GLY A 504 -31.35 3.03 37.01
C GLY A 504 -31.33 4.40 36.36
N ILE A 505 -30.15 4.76 35.91
CA ILE A 505 -29.89 5.95 35.11
C ILE A 505 -29.65 5.48 33.67
N TYR A 506 -30.39 6.05 32.74
CA TYR A 506 -30.34 5.71 31.33
C TYR A 506 -29.95 6.94 30.52
N THR A 507 -28.92 6.80 29.69
CA THR A 507 -28.52 7.86 28.76
C THR A 507 -29.00 7.48 27.37
N ALA A 508 -29.93 8.27 26.83
CA ALA A 508 -30.26 8.27 25.42
C ALA A 508 -29.15 9.02 24.67
N ARG A 509 -28.67 8.45 23.57
CA ARG A 509 -27.69 9.08 22.68
C ARG A 509 -28.19 9.03 21.25
N TYR A 510 -28.15 10.17 20.59
CA TYR A 510 -28.37 10.28 19.15
C TYR A 510 -27.07 10.06 18.39
N HIS A 511 -27.09 9.11 17.46
CA HIS A 511 -26.02 8.83 16.51
C HIS A 511 -26.47 9.32 15.13
N PRO A 512 -26.10 10.55 14.74
CA PRO A 512 -26.50 11.11 13.45
C PRO A 512 -25.88 10.32 12.29
N GLY A 513 -26.54 10.36 11.13
CA GLY A 513 -25.93 9.87 9.90
C GLY A 513 -24.77 10.74 9.42
N THR A 514 -23.98 10.23 8.48
CA THR A 514 -22.84 10.97 7.94
C THR A 514 -23.28 12.24 7.20
N TRP A 515 -22.63 13.36 7.50
CA TRP A 515 -22.88 14.67 6.88
C TRP A 515 -22.63 14.66 5.36
N LEU A 516 -21.93 13.64 4.86
CA LEU A 516 -21.68 13.41 3.43
C LEU A 516 -22.91 12.97 2.64
N VAL A 517 -23.95 12.44 3.29
CA VAL A 517 -25.21 12.06 2.63
C VAL A 517 -26.42 12.75 3.23
N ALA A 518 -26.39 13.05 4.53
CA ALA A 518 -27.50 13.67 5.23
C ALA A 518 -27.69 15.14 4.81
N ASN A 519 -28.95 15.55 4.62
CA ASN A 519 -29.33 16.93 4.40
C ASN A 519 -30.74 17.20 4.98
N PRO A 520 -30.87 17.97 6.08
CA PRO A 520 -29.78 18.57 6.87
C PRO A 520 -28.93 17.52 7.58
N ALA A 521 -27.68 17.86 7.89
CA ALA A 521 -26.79 17.03 8.71
C ALA A 521 -26.80 17.53 10.16
N TYR A 522 -26.71 16.61 11.12
CA TYR A 522 -26.79 16.93 12.55
C TYR A 522 -25.57 16.44 13.33
N VAL A 523 -25.27 17.09 14.45
CA VAL A 523 -24.33 16.57 15.46
C VAL A 523 -25.05 15.71 16.50
N SER A 524 -24.29 14.81 17.13
CA SER A 524 -24.77 13.94 18.21
C SER A 524 -25.20 14.76 19.42
N ASP A 525 -26.26 14.31 20.10
CA ASP A 525 -26.69 14.84 21.39
C ASP A 525 -27.03 13.69 22.36
N THR A 526 -27.05 13.98 23.66
CA THR A 526 -27.33 13.01 24.72
C THR A 526 -28.30 13.57 25.76
N ALA A 527 -29.27 12.75 26.17
CA ALA A 527 -30.18 13.06 27.25
C ALA A 527 -30.11 11.97 28.31
N THR A 528 -30.17 12.32 29.59
CA THR A 528 -30.15 11.33 30.68
C THR A 528 -31.45 11.39 31.46
N VAL A 529 -32.04 10.21 31.66
CA VAL A 529 -33.25 10.01 32.43
C VAL A 529 -32.99 9.02 33.55
N ARG A 530 -33.59 9.25 34.71
CA ARG A 530 -33.49 8.34 35.86
C ARG A 530 -34.88 7.86 36.22
N TRP A 531 -35.00 6.57 36.46
CA TRP A 531 -36.23 5.99 37.00
C TRP A 531 -35.91 5.03 38.15
N HIS A 532 -36.82 4.99 39.13
CA HIS A 532 -36.76 4.07 40.25
C HIS A 532 -38.19 3.81 40.76
N PRO A 533 -38.54 2.60 41.24
CA PRO A 533 -39.89 2.26 41.68
C PRO A 533 -40.31 3.15 42.87
N LEU A 534 -39.37 3.36 43.80
CA LEU A 534 -39.55 4.28 44.95
C LEU A 534 -39.55 5.78 44.58
N GLY A 535 -39.48 6.12 43.29
CA GLY A 535 -39.68 7.48 42.81
C GLY A 535 -41.14 7.94 42.87
N THR A 536 -42.07 7.02 43.08
CA THR A 536 -43.52 7.28 43.15
C THR A 536 -44.15 6.77 44.45
N LEU A 537 -45.26 7.40 44.87
CA LEU A 537 -46.06 6.96 46.03
C LEU A 537 -46.50 5.49 45.93
N ASP A 538 -46.92 5.05 44.74
CA ASP A 538 -47.34 3.66 44.53
C ASP A 538 -46.20 2.66 44.73
N GLY A 539 -44.97 3.04 44.37
CA GLY A 539 -43.80 2.20 44.64
C GLY A 539 -43.46 2.10 46.12
N TRP A 540 -43.69 3.15 46.91
CA TRP A 540 -43.59 3.09 48.37
C TRP A 540 -44.68 2.21 48.99
N VAL A 541 -45.91 2.26 48.47
CA VAL A 541 -47.01 1.37 48.91
C VAL A 541 -46.68 -0.08 48.55
N GLY A 542 -46.19 -0.35 47.34
CA GLY A 542 -45.72 -1.67 46.91
C GLY A 542 -44.64 -2.24 47.83
N LEU A 543 -43.62 -1.43 48.15
CA LEU A 543 -42.56 -1.81 49.10
C LEU A 543 -43.13 -2.17 50.48
N LEU A 544 -44.04 -1.35 51.02
CA LEU A 544 -44.66 -1.61 52.33
C LEU A 544 -45.50 -2.89 52.34
N ILE A 545 -46.20 -3.18 51.25
CA ILE A 545 -46.96 -4.42 51.08
C ILE A 545 -46.01 -5.61 51.03
N GLU A 546 -44.94 -5.54 50.23
CA GLU A 546 -43.99 -6.64 50.05
C GLU A 546 -43.19 -6.93 51.33
N VAL A 547 -42.70 -5.89 52.00
CA VAL A 547 -42.11 -5.99 53.34
C VAL A 547 -43.14 -6.59 54.31
N GLY A 548 -44.39 -6.11 54.27
CA GLY A 548 -45.48 -6.64 55.10
C GLY A 548 -45.70 -8.15 54.91
N TRP A 549 -45.73 -8.63 53.66
CA TRP A 549 -45.84 -10.06 53.34
C TRP A 549 -44.63 -10.85 53.86
N GLN A 550 -43.42 -10.31 53.74
CA GLN A 550 -42.20 -10.96 54.20
C GLN A 550 -42.09 -11.03 55.73
N PHE A 551 -42.82 -10.17 56.45
CA PHE A 551 -42.97 -10.25 57.90
C PHE A 551 -44.05 -11.25 58.37
N ILE A 552 -44.94 -11.75 57.49
CA ILE A 552 -45.98 -12.72 57.89
C ILE A 552 -45.40 -13.99 58.52
N PRO A 553 -44.36 -14.65 57.99
CA PRO A 553 -43.75 -15.82 58.63
C PRO A 553 -43.24 -15.51 60.04
N PHE A 554 -42.65 -14.33 60.26
CA PHE A 554 -42.19 -13.89 61.58
C PHE A 554 -43.35 -13.63 62.52
N ILE A 555 -44.44 -13.02 62.05
CA ILE A 555 -45.67 -12.81 62.82
C ILE A 555 -46.31 -14.16 63.19
N VAL A 556 -46.35 -15.11 62.26
CA VAL A 556 -46.87 -16.47 62.49
C VAL A 556 -46.00 -17.22 63.50
N VAL A 557 -44.67 -17.18 63.37
CA VAL A 557 -43.74 -17.80 64.33
C VAL A 557 -43.82 -17.12 65.70
N PHE A 558 -43.92 -15.80 65.75
CA PHE A 558 -44.09 -15.05 66.99
C PHE A 558 -45.42 -15.40 67.67
N TYR A 559 -46.52 -15.48 66.92
CA TYR A 559 -47.84 -15.87 67.43
C TYR A 559 -47.85 -17.33 67.91
N ALA A 560 -47.27 -18.26 67.13
CA ALA A 560 -47.12 -19.67 67.50
C ALA A 560 -46.24 -19.82 68.75
N GLY A 561 -45.12 -19.10 68.83
CA GLY A 561 -44.25 -19.06 70.00
C GLY A 561 -44.96 -18.53 71.24
N ARG A 562 -45.81 -17.50 71.08
CA ARG A 562 -46.61 -16.95 72.19
C ARG A 562 -47.71 -17.92 72.66
N GLN A 563 -48.33 -18.68 71.75
CA GLN A 563 -49.29 -19.74 72.07
C GLN A 563 -48.61 -20.93 72.78
N ILE A 564 -47.40 -21.32 72.36
CA ILE A 564 -46.61 -22.36 73.03
C ILE A 564 -46.22 -21.90 74.45
N LEU A 565 -45.81 -20.64 74.62
CA LEU A 565 -45.52 -20.06 75.94
C LEU A 565 -46.75 -19.99 76.87
N GLN A 566 -47.96 -19.81 76.32
CA GLN A 566 -49.20 -19.89 77.11
C GLN A 566 -49.56 -21.33 77.52
N PHE A 567 -49.11 -22.34 76.77
CA PHE A 567 -49.28 -23.75 77.12
C PHE A 567 -48.29 -24.24 78.20
N PHE A 568 -47.12 -23.60 78.32
CA PHE A 568 -46.08 -23.90 79.31
C PHE A 568 -45.90 -22.83 80.40
N GLY A 569 -46.79 -21.84 80.47
CA GLY A 569 -46.82 -20.84 81.56
C GLY A 569 -47.29 -21.48 82.88
N PRO A 570 -46.73 -21.07 84.04
CA PRO A 570 -46.98 -21.73 85.31
C PRO A 570 -48.47 -21.69 85.67
N ARG A 571 -49.06 -22.85 85.95
CA ARG A 571 -50.34 -22.94 86.65
C ARG A 571 -50.09 -22.55 88.11
N ASP A 572 -50.75 -21.48 88.55
CA ASP A 572 -50.85 -21.12 89.96
C ASP A 572 -51.67 -22.19 90.70
N ASP A 573 -50.98 -23.19 91.24
CA ASP A 573 -51.53 -24.07 92.26
C ASP A 573 -51.38 -23.37 93.62
N SER A 574 -52.33 -22.51 93.96
CA SER A 574 -52.52 -22.02 95.33
C SER A 574 -53.87 -22.47 95.87
N GLU A 575 -53.95 -23.74 96.28
CA GLU A 575 -54.99 -24.17 97.22
C GLU A 575 -54.54 -25.37 98.09
N ARG A 576 -54.62 -25.15 99.42
CA ARG A 576 -54.74 -26.12 100.54
C ARG A 576 -53.43 -26.75 101.05
N TYR A 577 -53.18 -26.87 102.36
CA TYR A 577 -54.05 -27.17 103.52
C TYR A 577 -53.30 -26.83 104.86
N PRO A 578 -53.93 -27.02 106.04
CA PRO A 578 -54.19 -26.04 107.10
C PRO A 578 -53.01 -25.59 107.98
#